data_AF-A0A5K0Z7V8-F1
#
_entry.id   AF-A0A5K0Z7V8-F1
#
_cell.length_a   1.000
_cell.length_b   1.000
_cell.length_c   1.000
_cell.angle_alpha   90.00
_cell.angle_beta   90.00
_cell.angle_gamma   90.00
#
_symmetry.space_group_name_H-M   'P 1'
#
loop_
_entity.id
_entity.type
_entity.pdbx_description
1 polymer ?
#
loop_
_entity_poly.entity_id
_entity_poly.type
_entity_poly.pdbx_seq_one_letter_code
_entity_poly.pdbx_strand_id
1 'polypeptide(L)' 'DLPNYAQHTVPIFSLPQEWLWCESWCGNATKSKAKTIDLCNNPMTKEPKLQ' A
#
# COMPACT_ATOMS: atom_id res chain seq x y z
N ASP A 1 8.25 -8.64 5.90
CA ASP A 1 7.95 -9.14 7.26
C ASP A 1 8.92 -8.73 8.34
N LEU A 2 10.23 -8.78 8.12
CA LEU A 2 11.21 -8.44 9.16
C LEU A 2 10.96 -7.07 9.84
N PRO A 3 10.68 -5.96 9.13
CA PRO A 3 10.32 -4.70 9.80
C PRO A 3 9.06 -4.81 10.68
N ASN A 4 8.05 -5.55 10.23
CA ASN A 4 6.81 -5.78 11.00
C ASN A 4 7.09 -6.57 12.28
N TYR A 5 7.96 -7.58 12.23
CA TYR A 5 8.34 -8.37 13.41
C TYR A 5 9.20 -7.54 14.40
N ALA A 6 10.18 -6.80 13.87
CA ALA A 6 11.14 -6.05 14.68
C ALA A 6 10.56 -4.78 15.32
N GLN A 7 9.33 -4.36 14.99
CA GLN A 7 8.74 -3.09 15.43
C GLN A 7 8.66 -2.93 16.96
N HIS A 8 8.61 -4.04 17.70
CA HIS A 8 8.59 -4.04 19.17
C HIS A 8 9.93 -3.63 19.80
N THR A 9 11.03 -3.79 19.06
CA THR A 9 12.39 -3.49 19.52
C THR A 9 12.99 -2.29 18.78
N VAL A 10 12.60 -2.11 17.51
CA VAL A 10 13.01 -0.98 16.66
C VAL A 10 11.77 -0.13 16.36
N PRO A 11 11.69 1.13 16.84
CA PRO A 11 10.51 1.96 16.63
C PRO A 11 10.22 2.19 15.14
N ILE A 12 8.94 2.05 14.76
CA ILE A 12 8.44 2.38 13.42
C ILE A 12 7.29 3.39 13.59
N PHE A 13 7.41 4.53 12.91
CA PHE A 13 6.37 5.55 12.92
C PHE A 13 5.48 5.39 11.68
N SER A 14 4.17 5.32 11.91
CA SER A 14 3.19 5.20 10.82
C SER A 14 3.06 6.52 10.07
N LEU A 15 3.12 6.47 8.74
CA LEU A 15 2.77 7.59 7.88
C LEU A 15 1.24 7.69 7.71
N PRO A 16 0.69 8.89 7.48
CA PRO A 16 -0.70 9.05 7.07
C PRO A 16 -1.04 8.23 5.81
N GLN A 17 -2.26 7.71 5.73
CA GLN A 17 -2.69 6.80 4.66
C GLN A 17 -2.52 7.38 3.24
N GLU A 18 -2.65 8.69 3.07
CA GLU A 18 -2.44 9.38 1.79
C GLU A 18 -1.05 9.14 1.16
N TRP A 19 -0.07 8.69 1.94
CA TRP A 19 1.27 8.40 1.43
C TRP A 19 1.39 7.09 0.65
N LEU A 20 0.40 6.19 0.72
CA LEU A 20 0.39 4.94 -0.05
C LEU A 20 -1.05 4.58 -0.44
N TRP A 21 -1.32 4.56 -1.73
CA TRP A 21 -2.60 4.07 -2.27
C TRP A 21 -2.35 2.88 -3.19
N CYS A 22 -3.22 1.88 -3.13
CA CYS A 22 -3.19 0.75 -4.06
C CYS A 22 -4.62 0.24 -4.33
N GLU A 23 -4.91 -0.15 -5.57
CA GLU A 23 -6.28 -0.39 -6.03
C GLU A 23 -6.96 -1.57 -5.32
N SER A 24 -6.22 -2.63 -5.02
CA SER A 24 -6.80 -3.84 -4.44
C SER A 24 -7.27 -3.65 -2.99
N TRP A 25 -6.68 -2.71 -2.25
CA TRP A 25 -6.92 -2.54 -0.81
C TRP A 25 -7.46 -1.16 -0.43
N CYS A 26 -7.37 -0.17 -1.33
CA CYS A 26 -7.88 1.18 -1.10
C CYS A 26 -9.06 1.46 -2.03
N GLY A 27 -10.12 2.08 -1.49
CA GLY A 27 -11.27 2.50 -2.29
C GLY A 27 -10.94 3.67 -3.23
N ASN A 28 -11.71 3.81 -4.31
CA ASN A 28 -11.55 4.89 -5.28
C ASN A 28 -11.72 6.30 -4.69
N ALA A 29 -12.52 6.44 -3.63
CA ALA A 29 -12.74 7.73 -2.96
C ALA A 29 -11.46 8.33 -2.34
N THR A 30 -10.46 7.51 -2.01
CA THR A 30 -9.20 8.00 -1.42
C THR A 30 -8.12 8.27 -2.47
N LYS A 31 -8.32 7.84 -3.73
CA LYS A 31 -7.34 7.97 -4.81
C LYS A 31 -6.98 9.43 -5.11
N SER A 32 -7.95 10.34 -5.01
CA SER A 32 -7.73 11.78 -5.25
C SER A 32 -6.81 12.46 -4.22
N LYS A 33 -6.66 11.85 -3.05
CA LYS A 33 -5.78 12.35 -1.97
C LYS A 33 -4.41 11.64 -1.96
N ALA A 34 -4.21 10.63 -2.81
CA ALA A 34 -3.00 9.83 -2.81
C ALA A 34 -1.79 10.66 -3.27
N LYS A 35 -0.71 10.59 -2.50
CA LYS A 35 0.60 11.17 -2.82
C LYS A 35 1.48 10.21 -3.59
N THR A 36 1.34 8.91 -3.34
CA THR A 36 2.00 7.85 -4.11
C THR A 36 1.03 6.71 -4.40
N ILE A 37 1.24 6.04 -5.52
CA ILE A 37 0.41 4.93 -6.00
C ILE A 37 1.31 3.72 -6.20
N ASP A 38 0.99 2.62 -5.52
CA ASP A 38 1.57 1.31 -5.80
C ASP A 38 0.59 0.48 -6.64
N LEU A 39 1.11 -0.06 -7.75
CA LEU A 39 0.40 -1.04 -8.57
C LEU A 39 0.54 -2.42 -7.90
N CYS A 40 -0.17 -2.60 -6.79
CA CYS A 40 -0.13 -3.84 -6.03
C CYS A 40 -0.78 -4.99 -6.81
N ASN A 41 -0.36 -6.22 -6.55
CA ASN A 41 -0.98 -7.38 -7.18
C ASN A 41 -2.38 -7.61 -6.60
N ASN A 42 -3.32 -7.95 -7.47
CA ASN A 42 -4.68 -8.33 -7.06
C ASN A 42 -4.73 -9.84 -6.75
N PRO A 43 -5.22 -10.26 -5.56
CA PRO A 43 -5.34 -11.69 -5.25
C PRO A 43 -6.39 -12.41 -6.11
N MET A 44 -7.34 -11.67 -6.72
CA MET A 44 -8.44 -12.23 -7.52
C MET A 44 -8.11 -12.34 -9.01
N THR A 45 -7.11 -11.60 -9.51
CA THR A 45 -6.75 -11.55 -10.94
C THR A 45 -5.24 -11.63 -11.14
N LYS A 46 -4.79 -12.11 -12.31
CA LYS A 46 -3.35 -12.21 -12.65
C LYS A 46 -2.95 -11.23 -13.75
N GLU A 47 -3.49 -10.03 -13.69
CA GLU A 47 -3.20 -9.00 -14.69
C GLU A 47 -1.75 -8.51 -14.53
N PRO A 48 -0.97 -8.44 -15.62
CA PRO A 48 0.38 -7.89 -15.57
C PRO A 48 0.33 -6.39 -15.25
N LYS A 49 1.36 -5.88 -14.57
CA LYS A 49 1.45 -4.46 -14.20
C LYS A 49 1.65 -3.54 -15.42
N LEU A 50 2.15 -4.09 -16.51
CA LEU A 50 2.38 -3.40 -17.77
C LEU A 50 1.53 -4.07 -18.85
N GLN A 51 1.05 -3.25 -19.78
CA GLN A 51 0.38 -3.69 -20.99
C GLN A 51 1.33 -3.62 -22.18
#